data_AF-A0A7Z8QPB1-F1
#
_entry.id   AF-A0A7Z8QPB1-F1
#
_cell.length_a   1.000
_cell.length_b   1.000
_cell.length_c   1.000
_cell.angle_alpha   90.00
_cell.angle_beta   90.00
_cell.angle_gamma   90.00
#
_symmetry.space_group_name_H-M   'P 1'
#
loop_
_entity.id
_entity.type
_entity.pdbx_description
1 polymer ?
#
loop_
_entity_poly.entity_id
_entity_poly.type
_entity_poly.pdbx_seq_one_letter_code
_entity_poly.pdbx_strand_id
1 'polypeptide(L)' 'ETIAIKRALVHADNNISQAAKLLGVTRPTLYTLFSKYDINGHEGTV' A
#
# COMPACT_ATOMS: atom_id res chain seq x y z
N GLU A 1 1.37 11.53 -4.97
CA GLU A 1 0.94 10.15 -5.29
C GLU A 1 0.41 9.35 -4.10
N THR A 2 0.95 9.52 -2.88
CA THR A 2 0.57 8.72 -1.67
C THR A 2 -0.89 8.88 -1.20
N ILE A 3 -1.61 9.89 -1.68
CA ILE A 3 -3.00 10.18 -1.30
C ILE A 3 -3.96 9.07 -1.79
N ALA A 4 -3.70 8.51 -2.98
CA ALA A 4 -4.51 7.43 -3.53
C ALA A 4 -4.39 6.16 -2.68
N ILE A 5 -3.18 5.82 -2.24
CA ILE A 5 -2.89 4.64 -1.41
C ILE A 5 -3.54 4.79 -0.03
N LYS A 6 -3.39 5.96 0.60
CA LYS A 6 -4.03 6.23 1.90
C LYS A 6 -5.56 6.16 1.80
N ARG A 7 -6.16 6.75 0.76
CA ARG A 7 -7.61 6.65 0.53
C ARG A 7 -8.04 5.20 0.33
N ALA A 8 -7.36 4.46 -0.53
CA ALA A 8 -7.67 3.06 -0.78
C ALA A 8 -7.57 2.21 0.49
N LEU A 9 -6.57 2.46 1.34
CA LEU A 9 -6.43 1.80 2.65
C LEU A 9 -7.56 2.15 3.61
N VAL A 10 -7.96 3.42 3.70
CA VAL A 10 -9.08 3.85 4.55
C VAL A 10 -10.39 3.23 4.06
N HIS A 11 -10.62 3.21 2.75
CA HIS A 11 -11.79 2.56 2.15
C HIS A 11 -11.77 1.02 2.27
N ALA A 12 -10.58 0.43 2.32
CA ALA A 12 -10.38 -1.00 2.48
C ALA A 12 -10.27 -1.44 3.94
N ASP A 13 -10.44 -0.54 4.92
CA ASP A 13 -10.26 -0.85 6.34
C ASP A 13 -8.89 -1.50 6.64
N ASN A 14 -7.81 -0.89 6.15
CA ASN A 14 -6.44 -1.43 6.21
C ASN A 14 -6.21 -2.78 5.50
N ASN A 15 -7.20 -3.30 4.75
CA ASN A 15 -7.02 -4.55 4.02
C ASN A 15 -6.25 -4.33 2.72
N ILE A 16 -4.99 -4.75 2.71
CA ILE A 16 -4.05 -4.68 1.58
C ILE A 16 -4.64 -5.28 0.30
N SER A 17 -5.37 -6.39 0.40
CA SER A 17 -5.94 -7.06 -0.78
C SER A 17 -7.07 -6.27 -1.41
N GLN A 18 -7.94 -5.69 -0.57
CA GLN A 18 -9.02 -4.81 -0.99
C GLN A 18 -8.46 -3.50 -1.54
N ALA A 19 -7.48 -2.89 -0.86
CA ALA A 19 -6.81 -1.69 -1.32
C ALA A 19 -6.14 -1.88 -2.69
N ALA A 20 -5.51 -3.03 -2.94
CA ALA A 20 -4.90 -3.35 -4.23
C ALA A 20 -5.96 -3.40 -5.33
N LYS A 21 -7.10 -4.02 -5.03
CA LYS A 21 -8.24 -4.13 -5.94
C LYS A 21 -8.86 -2.75 -6.23
N LEU A 22 -9.00 -1.89 -5.22
CA LEU A 22 -9.49 -0.52 -5.35
C LEU A 22 -8.54 0.37 -6.17
N LEU A 23 -7.24 0.14 -6.04
CA LEU A 23 -6.20 0.86 -6.80
C LEU A 23 -6.00 0.30 -8.21
N GLY A 24 -6.64 -0.82 -8.57
CA GLY A 24 -6.46 -1.48 -9.86
C GLY A 24 -5.08 -2.10 -10.06
N VAL A 25 -4.36 -2.40 -8.97
CA VAL A 25 -3.02 -2.98 -8.99
C VAL A 25 -3.03 -4.39 -8.41
N THR A 26 -1.96 -5.14 -8.67
CA THR A 26 -1.78 -6.45 -8.04
C THR A 26 -1.26 -6.30 -6.61
N ARG A 27 -1.51 -7.30 -5.74
CA ARG A 27 -0.97 -7.37 -4.38
C ARG A 27 0.56 -7.12 -4.32
N PRO A 28 1.41 -7.79 -5.13
CA PRO A 28 2.85 -7.51 -5.11
C PRO A 28 3.17 -6.07 -5.55
N THR A 29 2.47 -5.51 -6.54
CA THR A 29 2.63 -4.08 -6.91
C THR A 29 2.31 -3.17 -5.73
N LEU A 30 1.24 -3.47 -4.98
CA LEU A 30 0.88 -2.69 -3.81
C LEU A 30 1.95 -2.77 -2.71
N TYR A 31 2.53 -3.95 -2.47
CA TYR A 31 3.69 -4.10 -1.57
C TYR A 31 4.90 -3.29 -2.03
N THR A 32 5.20 -3.26 -3.33
CA THR A 32 6.28 -2.42 -3.87
C THR A 32 5.99 -0.93 -3.65
N LEU A 33 4.74 -0.49 -3.81
CA LEU A 33 4.35 0.89 -3.48
C LEU A 33 4.50 1.15 -1.98
N PHE A 34 4.09 0.22 -1.12
CA PHE A 34 4.27 0.33 0.33
C PHE A 34 5.74 0.49 0.72
N SER A 35 6.62 -0.29 0.10
CA SER A 35 8.06 -0.21 0.29
C SER A 35 8.65 1.08 -0.29
N LYS A 36 8.19 1.53 -1.48
CA LYS A 36 8.64 2.78 -2.10
C LYS A 36 8.25 4.04 -1.33
N TYR A 37 7.06 4.04 -0.74
CA TYR A 37 6.53 5.19 -0.02
C TYR A 37 6.84 5.15 1.48
N ASP A 38 7.66 4.19 1.92
CA ASP A 38 8.10 4.05 3.32
C ASP A 38 6.92 4.06 4.32
N ILE A 39 5.77 3.52 3.91
CA ILE A 39 4.57 3.45 4.76
C ILE A 39 4.65 2.25 5.72
N ASN A 40 5.78 1.54 5.71
CA ASN A 40 6.23 0.68 6.78
C ASN A 40 7.46 1.34 7.38
N GLY A 41 7.38 1.71 8.67
CA GLY A 41 8.57 1.98 9.47
C GLY A 41 9.36 0.69 9.67
N HIS A 42 9.98 0.19 8.60
CA HIS A 42 10.96 -0.86 8.67
C HIS A 42 12.28 -0.24 8.25
N GLU A 43 12.95 0.28 9.27
CA GLU A 43 14.38 0.57 9.28
C GLU A 43 15.13 -0.51 8.48
N GLY A 44 16.07 -0.05 7.66
CA GLY A 44 16.99 -0.95 6.99
C GLY A 44 17.77 -1.78 8.00
N THR A 45 17.68 -3.09 7.88
CA THR A 45 18.62 -4.12 8.37
C THR A 45 17.95 -5.45 7.99
N VAL A 46 18.51 -6.36 7.20
CA VAL A 46 19.90 -6.76 6.87
C VAL A 46 19.91 -7.42 5.49
#